data_AF-A0A812V7R8-F1
#
_entry.id   AF-A0A812V7R8-F1
#
_cell.length_a   1.000
_cell.length_b   1.000
_cell.length_c   1.000
_cell.angle_alpha   90.00
_cell.angle_beta   90.00
_cell.angle_gamma   90.00
#
_symmetry.space_group_name_H-M   'P 1'
#
loop_
_entity.id
_entity.type
_entity.pdbx_description
1 polymer ?
#
loop_
_entity_poly.entity_id
_entity_poly.type
_entity_poly.pdbx_seq_one_letter_code
_entity_poly.pdbx_strand_id
1 'polypeptide(L)'
;MSAIASSLHGCICNEVLLLQYGPPCFPRRVANKQSTAGLFQKTAAAAKEASDAATPKVLEFFDSAEFRRVLKDCCADVAELPSQELLRRYRAEAQVAELSHALPSEQKGGISVFDDVTESELGNLSWFPNEFQTSLMHNVTPKSARINNFAQQRIFGSSPFAGKRPTWPEAANRLIYIAHNLRRLDTGSLPGFGDLTVVFNTSRVRNSVVIAPYDTGLYTMNCLVPEYLIPKAKKPLNCSAWTSAVVGTLDHFDHLILPNLQVPYNRSFTNETWRDGVRTLWARAFTSTPYEDLPGLNMKDMGNYLEADILANPRLPHAVKHVIGNFPRLFGTDDGRKLQRIAAKRSWPLFWAVGYGDPGKHDKNFSDPGRFPSNQRFADPSIAARPAGACRAGRRGGKCQWCQTSTS
;
A
#
# COMPACT_ATOMS: atom_id res chain seq x y z
N MET A 1 -31.61 -46.30 -3.03
CA MET A 1 -31.90 -44.85 -3.05
C MET A 1 -30.90 -44.19 -2.12
N SER A 2 -29.86 -43.59 -2.71
CA SER A 2 -28.64 -43.13 -2.02
C SER A 2 -28.86 -41.84 -1.24
N ALA A 3 -28.29 -41.82 -0.04
CA ALA A 3 -28.13 -40.64 0.79
C ALA A 3 -27.08 -39.68 0.19
N ILE A 4 -27.43 -38.40 0.11
CA ILE A 4 -26.50 -37.29 -0.09
C ILE A 4 -26.38 -36.57 1.25
N ALA A 5 -25.35 -36.90 2.03
CA ALA A 5 -24.91 -36.12 3.17
C ALA A 5 -23.91 -35.08 2.66
N SER A 6 -24.32 -33.82 2.60
CA SER A 6 -23.45 -32.70 2.20
C SER A 6 -22.77 -32.13 3.45
N SER A 7 -21.45 -32.01 3.39
CA SER A 7 -20.59 -31.54 4.47
C SER A 7 -20.71 -30.03 4.69
N LEU A 8 -21.37 -29.62 5.78
CA LEU A 8 -21.26 -28.26 6.32
C LEU A 8 -20.12 -28.22 7.35
N HIS A 9 -18.91 -27.92 6.89
CA HIS A 9 -17.82 -27.50 7.78
C HIS A 9 -17.72 -25.98 7.78
N GLY A 10 -17.82 -25.37 8.97
CA GLY A 10 -17.03 -24.15 9.23
C GLY A 10 -17.76 -22.91 9.75
N CYS A 11 -18.58 -23.02 10.78
CA CYS A 11 -18.66 -22.02 11.87
C CYS A 11 -19.19 -22.74 13.12
N ILE A 12 -18.29 -23.29 13.94
CA ILE A 12 -18.67 -23.68 15.31
C ILE A 12 -18.65 -22.39 16.13
N CYS A 13 -19.69 -21.56 16.00
CA CYS A 13 -20.12 -20.70 17.09
C CYS A 13 -21.29 -21.50 17.69
N ASN A 14 -21.07 -22.12 18.86
CA ASN A 14 -22.10 -22.87 19.58
C ASN A 14 -23.36 -22.02 19.66
N GLU A 15 -24.48 -22.52 19.12
CA GLU A 15 -25.82 -22.02 19.40
C GLU A 15 -26.11 -22.25 20.89
N VAL A 16 -25.65 -21.33 21.73
CA VAL A 16 -26.14 -21.18 23.09
C VAL A 16 -26.58 -19.74 23.21
N LEU A 17 -27.88 -19.57 23.44
CA LEU A 17 -28.52 -18.32 23.85
C LEU A 17 -27.69 -17.64 24.95
N LEU A 18 -26.86 -16.67 24.58
CA LEU A 18 -26.31 -15.68 25.51
C LEU A 18 -26.28 -14.32 24.82
N LEU A 19 -27.25 -13.52 25.24
CA LEU A 19 -27.25 -12.07 25.37
C LEU A 19 -25.94 -11.35 24.95
N GLN A 20 -26.01 -10.78 23.74
CA GLN A 20 -25.78 -9.38 23.42
C GLN A 20 -24.37 -8.76 23.30
N TYR A 21 -23.24 -9.33 23.78
CA TYR A 21 -21.93 -8.65 23.59
C TYR A 21 -20.71 -9.57 23.43
N GLY A 22 -20.87 -10.73 22.77
CA GLY A 22 -19.71 -11.51 22.33
C GLY A 22 -18.92 -10.76 21.25
N PRO A 23 -17.57 -10.79 21.25
CA PRO A 23 -16.80 -10.25 20.15
C PRO A 23 -17.23 -10.95 18.84
N PRO A 24 -17.38 -10.21 17.72
CA PRO A 24 -17.83 -10.80 16.47
C PRO A 24 -16.95 -12.01 16.10
N CYS A 25 -17.60 -13.14 15.77
CA CYS A 25 -16.92 -14.34 15.26
C CYS A 25 -16.26 -13.98 13.91
N PHE A 26 -15.00 -13.53 13.90
CA PHE A 26 -14.27 -13.27 12.66
C PHE A 26 -14.00 -14.60 11.93
N PRO A 27 -14.18 -14.66 10.60
CA PRO A 27 -13.91 -15.88 9.86
C PRO A 27 -12.45 -16.31 10.02
N ARG A 28 -12.23 -17.63 10.12
CA ARG A 28 -10.88 -18.17 10.15
C ARG A 28 -10.17 -17.83 8.84
N ARG A 29 -8.86 -17.56 8.95
CA ARG A 29 -7.98 -17.44 7.80
C ARG A 29 -8.12 -18.72 6.96
N VAL A 30 -8.51 -18.56 5.70
CA VAL A 30 -8.41 -19.66 4.74
C VAL A 30 -6.92 -19.93 4.58
N ALA A 31 -6.48 -21.17 4.75
CA ALA A 31 -5.12 -21.52 4.40
C ALA A 31 -4.93 -21.12 2.94
N ASN A 32 -4.05 -20.14 2.67
CA ASN A 32 -3.75 -19.71 1.31
C ASN A 32 -3.48 -20.98 0.51
N LYS A 33 -4.39 -21.30 -0.39
CA LYS A 33 -4.22 -22.45 -1.27
C LYS A 33 -2.96 -22.20 -2.09
N GLN A 34 -2.38 -23.26 -2.62
CA GLN A 34 -1.25 -23.23 -3.57
C GLN A 34 -1.41 -22.19 -4.70
N SER A 35 -2.63 -21.70 -4.97
CA SER A 35 -2.95 -20.68 -5.96
C SER A 35 -2.23 -19.34 -5.78
N THR A 36 -2.19 -18.73 -4.59
CA THR A 36 -1.58 -17.39 -4.42
C THR A 36 -0.05 -17.45 -4.43
N ALA A 37 0.52 -18.46 -3.77
CA ALA A 37 1.96 -18.71 -3.81
C ALA A 37 2.42 -19.09 -5.23
N GLY A 38 1.67 -19.94 -5.94
CA GLY A 38 1.94 -20.29 -7.33
C GLY A 38 1.81 -19.11 -8.28
N LEU A 39 0.80 -18.25 -8.07
CA LEU A 39 0.65 -17.00 -8.82
C LEU A 39 1.86 -16.07 -8.59
N PHE A 40 2.28 -15.87 -7.34
CA PHE A 40 3.48 -15.07 -7.05
C PHE A 40 4.73 -15.65 -7.71
N GLN A 41 4.96 -16.97 -7.64
CA GLN A 41 6.11 -17.61 -8.28
C GLN A 41 6.14 -17.40 -9.80
N LYS A 42 4.99 -17.60 -10.45
CA LYS A 42 4.83 -17.34 -11.89
C LYS A 42 5.12 -15.87 -12.22
N THR A 43 4.55 -14.95 -11.44
CA THR A 43 4.77 -13.52 -11.60
C THR A 43 6.23 -13.15 -11.39
N ALA A 44 6.89 -13.68 -10.36
CA ALA A 44 8.30 -13.42 -10.08
C ALA A 44 9.22 -13.86 -11.22
N ALA A 45 8.95 -15.02 -11.83
CA ALA A 45 9.70 -15.48 -12.99
C ALA A 45 9.53 -14.54 -14.20
N ALA A 46 8.28 -14.18 -14.52
CA ALA A 46 7.99 -13.25 -15.62
C ALA A 46 8.57 -11.84 -15.35
N ALA A 47 8.48 -11.37 -14.11
CA ALA A 47 9.03 -10.09 -13.68
C ALA A 47 10.56 -10.05 -13.81
N LYS A 48 11.24 -11.16 -13.49
CA LYS A 48 12.68 -11.30 -13.69
C LYS A 48 13.05 -11.16 -15.16
N GLU A 49 12.43 -11.96 -16.02
CA GLU A 49 12.69 -11.93 -17.47
C GLU A 49 12.44 -10.53 -18.05
N ALA A 50 11.30 -9.91 -17.71
CA ALA A 50 10.96 -8.57 -18.17
C ALA A 50 11.96 -7.51 -17.65
N SER A 51 12.40 -7.62 -16.40
CA SER A 51 13.37 -6.70 -15.81
C SER A 51 14.75 -6.82 -16.45
N ASP A 52 15.22 -8.06 -16.68
CA ASP A 52 16.49 -8.31 -17.36
C ASP A 52 16.46 -7.72 -18.78
N ALA A 53 15.35 -7.91 -19.51
CA ALA A 53 15.16 -7.37 -20.86
C ALA A 53 15.04 -5.83 -20.89
N ALA A 54 14.46 -5.21 -19.85
CA ALA A 54 14.28 -3.76 -19.77
C ALA A 54 15.52 -3.02 -19.24
N THR A 55 16.38 -3.70 -18.47
CA THR A 55 17.55 -3.09 -17.81
C THR A 55 18.40 -2.24 -18.77
N PRO A 56 18.79 -2.72 -19.99
CA PRO A 56 19.58 -1.90 -20.91
C PRO A 56 18.89 -0.59 -21.32
N LYS A 57 17.58 -0.62 -21.54
CA LYS A 57 16.80 0.58 -21.92
C LYS A 57 16.68 1.57 -20.77
N VAL A 58 16.59 1.09 -19.53
CA VAL A 58 16.59 1.95 -18.34
C VAL A 58 17.95 2.64 -18.20
N LEU A 59 19.04 1.90 -18.37
CA LEU A 59 20.40 2.45 -18.33
C LEU A 59 20.62 3.48 -19.44
N GLU A 60 20.21 3.18 -20.68
CA GLU A 60 20.25 4.12 -21.80
C GLU A 60 19.46 5.40 -21.51
N PHE A 61 18.24 5.27 -20.95
CA PHE A 61 17.45 6.43 -20.55
C PHE A 61 18.16 7.26 -19.47
N PHE A 62 18.78 6.62 -18.47
CA PHE A 62 19.55 7.31 -17.44
C PHE A 62 20.81 7.98 -17.99
N ASP A 63 21.41 7.47 -19.07
CA ASP A 63 22.54 8.12 -19.74
C ASP A 63 22.13 9.19 -20.76
N SER A 64 20.85 9.29 -21.10
CA SER A 64 20.37 10.28 -22.05
C SER A 64 20.65 11.72 -21.59
N ALA A 65 21.12 12.57 -22.50
CA ALA A 65 21.43 13.97 -22.21
C ALA A 65 20.22 14.73 -21.61
N GLU A 66 19.01 14.35 -22.02
CA GLU A 66 17.78 14.96 -21.53
C GLU A 66 17.51 14.60 -20.07
N PHE A 67 17.60 13.32 -19.69
CA PHE A 67 17.45 12.90 -18.30
C PHE A 67 18.53 13.52 -17.42
N ARG A 68 19.78 13.51 -17.88
CA ARG A 68 20.91 14.13 -17.18
C ARG A 68 20.69 15.61 -16.92
N ARG A 69 20.19 16.35 -17.90
CA ARG A 69 19.83 17.76 -17.71
C ARG A 69 18.77 17.94 -16.62
N VAL A 70 17.72 17.11 -16.59
CA VAL A 70 16.69 17.19 -15.55
C VAL A 70 17.26 16.91 -14.16
N LEU A 71 18.19 15.95 -14.03
CA LEU A 71 18.87 15.70 -12.76
C LEU A 71 19.77 16.87 -12.34
N LYS A 72 20.50 17.49 -13.27
CA LYS A 72 21.32 18.68 -12.96
C LYS A 72 20.48 19.82 -12.41
N ASP A 73 19.25 19.97 -12.90
CA ASP A 73 18.33 21.02 -12.45
C ASP A 73 17.80 20.79 -11.02
N CYS A 74 17.55 19.54 -10.61
CA CYS A 74 16.89 19.24 -9.31
C CYS A 74 17.80 18.63 -8.24
N CYS A 75 18.85 17.94 -8.67
CA CYS A 75 19.43 16.81 -7.96
C CYS A 75 20.92 16.67 -8.33
N ALA A 76 21.66 17.79 -8.26
CA ALA A 76 23.02 17.88 -8.78
C ALA A 76 24.00 16.88 -8.13
N ASP A 77 23.74 16.47 -6.89
CA ASP A 77 24.53 15.49 -6.13
C ASP A 77 24.50 14.07 -6.74
N VAL A 78 23.45 13.74 -7.50
CA VAL A 78 23.32 12.46 -8.20
C VAL A 78 23.43 12.56 -9.72
N ALA A 79 23.38 13.77 -10.28
CA ALA A 79 23.33 13.99 -11.72
C ALA A 79 24.55 13.43 -12.49
N GLU A 80 25.72 13.40 -11.86
CA GLU A 80 26.99 12.92 -12.45
C GLU A 80 27.27 11.43 -12.16
N LEU A 81 26.40 10.73 -11.43
CA LEU A 81 26.61 9.30 -11.15
C LEU A 81 26.44 8.46 -12.43
N PRO A 82 27.25 7.40 -12.65
CA PRO A 82 27.02 6.48 -13.77
C PRO A 82 25.59 5.89 -13.77
N SER A 83 25.00 5.60 -14.93
CA SER A 83 23.63 5.04 -15.02
C SER A 83 23.45 3.77 -14.20
N GLN A 84 24.48 2.92 -14.11
CA GLN A 84 24.47 1.70 -13.31
C GLN A 84 24.34 2.02 -11.81
N GLU A 85 25.02 3.06 -11.35
CA GLU A 85 24.94 3.50 -9.95
C GLU A 85 23.58 4.14 -9.65
N LEU A 86 23.02 4.94 -10.58
CA LEU A 86 21.66 5.46 -10.47
C LEU A 86 20.62 4.34 -10.36
N LEU A 87 20.72 3.32 -11.22
CA LEU A 87 19.83 2.17 -11.18
C LEU A 87 20.01 1.34 -9.91
N ARG A 88 21.25 1.14 -9.46
CA ARG A 88 21.54 0.45 -8.19
C ARG A 88 20.89 1.17 -7.00
N ARG A 89 21.01 2.51 -6.94
CA ARG A 89 20.37 3.32 -5.90
C ARG A 89 18.85 3.27 -6.00
N TYR A 90 18.29 3.38 -7.21
CA TYR A 90 16.86 3.24 -7.44
C TYR A 90 16.36 1.91 -6.87
N ARG A 91 17.04 0.81 -7.21
CA ARG A 91 16.68 -0.52 -6.73
C ARG A 91 16.75 -0.64 -5.21
N ALA A 92 17.83 -0.12 -4.60
CA ALA A 92 18.03 -0.17 -3.16
C ALA A 92 16.95 0.60 -2.38
N GLU A 93 16.67 1.83 -2.78
CA GLU A 93 15.62 2.66 -2.16
C GLU A 93 14.23 2.04 -2.34
N ALA A 94 13.95 1.50 -3.53
CA ALA A 94 12.67 0.85 -3.76
C ALA A 94 12.47 -0.37 -2.86
N GLN A 95 13.53 -1.17 -2.64
CA GLN A 95 13.47 -2.35 -1.77
C GLN A 95 13.22 -2.04 -0.29
N VAL A 96 13.56 -0.82 0.17
CA VAL A 96 13.41 -0.40 1.58
C VAL A 96 12.27 0.59 1.80
N ALA A 97 11.66 1.11 0.73
CA ALA A 97 10.53 2.01 0.80
C ALA A 97 9.35 1.37 1.56
N GLU A 98 8.54 2.23 2.17
CA GLU A 98 7.41 1.77 2.98
C GLU A 98 6.30 1.19 2.11
N LEU A 99 5.85 0.00 2.47
CA LEU A 99 4.70 -0.67 1.89
C LEU A 99 3.46 -0.29 2.72
N SER A 100 2.68 0.66 2.22
CA SER A 100 1.73 1.44 3.03
C SER A 100 0.30 1.28 2.56
N HIS A 101 -0.60 0.97 3.50
CA HIS A 101 -2.02 0.86 3.24
C HIS A 101 -2.78 1.84 4.14
N ALA A 102 -3.45 2.81 3.53
CA ALA A 102 -4.28 3.77 4.24
C ALA A 102 -5.71 3.26 4.33
N LEU A 103 -6.31 3.39 5.51
CA LEU A 103 -7.63 2.90 5.87
C LEU A 103 -8.32 3.92 6.79
N PRO A 104 -9.66 3.92 6.84
CA PRO A 104 -10.40 4.88 7.67
C PRO A 104 -10.40 4.46 9.14
N SER A 105 -10.28 5.44 10.04
CA SER A 105 -10.41 5.24 11.49
C SER A 105 -11.80 4.71 11.86
N GLU A 106 -12.82 5.23 11.18
CA GLU A 106 -14.21 4.83 11.32
C GLU A 106 -14.93 4.76 9.97
N GLN A 107 -15.94 3.90 9.87
CA GLN A 107 -16.76 3.76 8.67
C GLN A 107 -17.79 4.91 8.61
N LYS A 108 -17.32 6.11 8.25
CA LYS A 108 -18.20 7.24 7.94
C LYS A 108 -18.86 7.00 6.58
N GLY A 109 -20.17 6.82 6.57
CA GLY A 109 -20.99 6.68 5.36
C GLY A 109 -20.89 7.92 4.48
N GLY A 110 -19.86 8.01 3.64
CA GLY A 110 -19.70 9.13 2.71
C GLY A 110 -18.31 9.33 2.10
N ILE A 111 -17.22 8.88 2.74
CA ILE A 111 -15.85 9.27 2.32
C ILE A 111 -14.95 8.09 1.92
N SER A 112 -15.23 6.87 2.38
CA SER A 112 -14.37 5.74 2.00
C SER A 112 -14.57 5.36 0.54
N VAL A 113 -13.54 5.59 -0.29
CA VAL A 113 -13.51 5.15 -1.70
C VAL A 113 -13.59 3.63 -1.79
N PHE A 114 -13.17 2.93 -0.72
CA PHE A 114 -13.11 1.48 -0.61
C PHE A 114 -13.79 1.01 0.69
N ASP A 115 -14.38 -0.19 0.67
CA ASP A 115 -14.79 -0.84 1.91
C ASP A 115 -13.56 -1.49 2.55
N ASP A 116 -13.10 -0.96 3.68
CA ASP A 116 -11.87 -1.40 4.36
C ASP A 116 -12.11 -1.70 5.84
N VAL A 117 -11.12 -2.31 6.51
CA VAL A 117 -11.16 -2.45 7.96
C VAL A 117 -11.12 -1.08 8.61
N THR A 118 -11.90 -0.96 9.68
CA THR A 118 -11.79 0.16 10.61
C THR A 118 -10.68 -0.08 11.61
N GLU A 119 -10.29 0.99 12.30
CA GLU A 119 -9.33 0.93 13.39
C GLU A 119 -9.76 -0.09 14.47
N SER A 120 -11.04 -0.09 14.84
CA SER A 120 -11.58 -1.01 15.85
C SER A 120 -11.47 -2.49 15.45
N GLU A 121 -11.63 -2.80 14.16
CA GLU A 121 -11.48 -4.17 13.64
C GLU A 121 -10.02 -4.59 13.60
N LEU A 122 -9.12 -3.70 13.17
CA LEU A 122 -7.67 -3.93 13.17
C LEU A 122 -7.15 -4.33 14.56
N GLY A 123 -7.72 -3.75 15.62
CA GLY A 123 -7.43 -4.09 17.02
C GLY A 123 -7.75 -5.54 17.43
N ASN A 124 -8.58 -6.24 16.66
CA ASN A 124 -9.12 -7.57 17.00
C ASN A 124 -8.76 -8.67 15.98
N LEU A 125 -8.38 -8.32 14.76
CA LEU A 125 -8.04 -9.28 13.71
C LEU A 125 -6.68 -9.97 13.92
N SER A 126 -6.53 -11.23 13.51
CA SER A 126 -5.24 -11.95 13.54
C SER A 126 -4.48 -11.89 12.19
N TRP A 127 -5.10 -11.28 11.18
CA TRP A 127 -4.56 -11.10 9.84
C TRP A 127 -5.20 -9.87 9.19
N PHE A 128 -4.55 -9.29 8.18
CA PHE A 128 -5.04 -8.11 7.48
C PHE A 128 -5.88 -8.54 6.25
N PRO A 129 -7.19 -8.21 6.19
CA PRO A 129 -8.05 -8.56 5.06
C PRO A 129 -7.87 -7.64 3.85
N ASN A 130 -8.24 -8.14 2.68
CA ASN A 130 -8.41 -7.30 1.50
C ASN A 130 -9.84 -6.73 1.43
N GLU A 131 -10.04 -5.78 0.51
CA GLU A 131 -11.32 -5.10 0.30
C GLU A 131 -12.51 -6.03 -0.01
N PHE A 132 -12.29 -7.20 -0.61
CA PHE A 132 -13.37 -8.14 -0.89
C PHE A 132 -13.77 -8.90 0.38
N GLN A 133 -12.82 -9.19 1.26
CA GLN A 133 -13.09 -9.83 2.55
C GLN A 133 -13.78 -8.85 3.52
N THR A 134 -13.32 -7.60 3.59
CA THR A 134 -13.97 -6.55 4.40
C THR A 134 -15.42 -6.33 3.95
N SER A 135 -15.66 -6.31 2.64
CA SER A 135 -17.01 -6.22 2.08
C SER A 135 -17.92 -7.37 2.53
N LEU A 136 -17.39 -8.59 2.59
CA LEU A 136 -18.12 -9.73 3.12
C LEU A 136 -18.36 -9.61 4.63
N MET A 137 -17.38 -9.10 5.39
CA MET A 137 -17.51 -8.84 6.83
C MET A 137 -18.58 -7.80 7.15
N HIS A 138 -18.67 -6.75 6.34
CA HIS A 138 -19.63 -5.65 6.52
C HIS A 138 -20.96 -5.88 5.81
N ASN A 139 -21.09 -6.98 5.06
CA ASN A 139 -22.24 -7.29 4.22
C ASN A 139 -22.58 -6.18 3.19
N VAL A 140 -21.55 -5.62 2.58
CA VAL A 140 -21.64 -4.56 1.56
C VAL A 140 -21.07 -5.05 0.23
N THR A 141 -21.37 -4.33 -0.85
CA THR A 141 -20.73 -4.52 -2.15
C THR A 141 -20.04 -3.22 -2.51
N PRO A 142 -18.69 -3.19 -2.60
CA PRO A 142 -18.00 -1.93 -2.78
C PRO A 142 -18.31 -1.36 -4.15
N LYS A 143 -18.43 -0.04 -4.23
CA LYS A 143 -18.69 0.66 -5.50
C LYS A 143 -17.58 0.39 -6.52
N SER A 144 -16.34 0.24 -6.04
CA SER A 144 -15.15 -0.09 -6.84
C SER A 144 -15.02 -1.57 -7.19
N ALA A 145 -15.87 -2.46 -6.64
CA ALA A 145 -15.71 -3.92 -6.76
C ALA A 145 -15.51 -4.37 -8.20
N ARG A 146 -16.25 -3.77 -9.14
CA ARG A 146 -16.21 -4.15 -10.56
C ARG A 146 -14.88 -3.76 -11.21
N ILE A 147 -14.39 -2.55 -10.94
CA ILE A 147 -13.11 -2.04 -11.49
C ILE A 147 -11.95 -2.82 -10.88
N ASN A 148 -11.93 -2.97 -9.56
CA ASN A 148 -10.84 -3.65 -8.87
C ASN A 148 -10.81 -5.14 -9.20
N ASN A 149 -11.97 -5.81 -9.28
CA ASN A 149 -12.03 -7.19 -9.73
C ASN A 149 -11.49 -7.35 -11.16
N PHE A 150 -11.81 -6.41 -12.07
CA PHE A 150 -11.28 -6.43 -13.43
C PHE A 150 -9.76 -6.20 -13.46
N ALA A 151 -9.26 -5.21 -12.71
CA ALA A 151 -7.83 -4.94 -12.55
C ALA A 151 -7.09 -6.19 -12.05
N GLN A 152 -7.56 -6.80 -10.96
CA GLN A 152 -6.96 -8.02 -10.38
C GLN A 152 -6.95 -9.20 -11.34
N GLN A 153 -7.96 -9.35 -12.20
CA GLN A 153 -7.96 -10.40 -13.22
C GLN A 153 -7.00 -10.12 -14.37
N ARG A 154 -7.01 -8.89 -14.90
CA ARG A 154 -6.32 -8.57 -16.16
C ARG A 154 -4.86 -8.18 -15.98
N ILE A 155 -4.54 -7.53 -14.87
CA ILE A 155 -3.19 -7.06 -14.54
C ILE A 155 -2.48 -8.09 -13.67
N PHE A 156 -3.13 -8.55 -12.61
CA PHE A 156 -2.49 -9.41 -11.59
C PHE A 156 -2.74 -10.91 -11.79
N GLY A 157 -3.55 -11.31 -12.77
CA GLY A 157 -3.79 -12.72 -13.10
C GLY A 157 -4.63 -13.48 -12.07
N SER A 158 -5.38 -12.78 -11.22
CA SER A 158 -6.30 -13.41 -10.26
C SER A 158 -7.45 -14.11 -10.99
N SER A 159 -7.90 -15.26 -10.48
CA SER A 159 -9.05 -15.97 -11.06
C SER A 159 -10.33 -15.14 -11.02
N PRO A 160 -11.25 -15.27 -11.99
CA PRO A 160 -12.57 -14.65 -11.89
C PRO A 160 -13.36 -15.24 -10.72
N PHE A 161 -14.30 -14.45 -10.18
CA PHE A 161 -15.29 -14.98 -9.25
C PHE A 161 -16.33 -15.81 -9.99
N ALA A 162 -16.83 -16.88 -9.35
CA ALA A 162 -17.90 -17.71 -9.90
C ALA A 162 -19.25 -16.99 -9.97
N GLY A 163 -19.42 -15.93 -9.17
CA GLY A 163 -20.65 -15.14 -9.12
C GLY A 163 -20.41 -13.65 -8.91
N LYS A 164 -21.51 -12.88 -8.83
CA LYS A 164 -21.49 -11.42 -8.61
C LYS A 164 -20.93 -11.05 -7.23
N ARG A 165 -21.20 -11.87 -6.23
CA ARG A 165 -20.66 -11.75 -4.88
C ARG A 165 -19.70 -12.91 -4.65
N PRO A 166 -18.42 -12.65 -4.32
CA PRO A 166 -17.48 -13.72 -4.07
C PRO A 166 -17.84 -14.47 -2.79
N THR A 167 -17.55 -15.76 -2.78
CA THR A 167 -17.46 -16.54 -1.54
C THR A 167 -16.25 -16.10 -0.73
N TRP A 168 -16.22 -16.43 0.57
CA TRP A 168 -15.07 -16.12 1.43
C TRP A 168 -13.73 -16.67 0.89
N PRO A 169 -13.66 -17.94 0.42
CA PRO A 169 -12.42 -18.46 -0.18
C PRO A 169 -12.01 -17.74 -1.47
N GLU A 170 -12.96 -17.29 -2.28
CA GLU A 170 -12.66 -16.52 -3.49
C GLU A 170 -12.12 -15.13 -3.13
N ALA A 171 -12.74 -14.44 -2.18
CA ALA A 171 -12.28 -13.16 -1.67
C ALA A 171 -10.88 -13.27 -1.04
N ALA A 172 -10.60 -14.35 -0.29
CA ALA A 172 -9.29 -14.59 0.30
C ALA A 172 -8.15 -14.82 -0.70
N ASN A 173 -8.46 -15.09 -1.98
CA ASN A 173 -7.46 -15.21 -3.05
C ASN A 173 -7.16 -13.87 -3.76
N ARG A 174 -7.71 -12.75 -3.26
CA ARG A 174 -7.50 -11.41 -3.80
C ARG A 174 -6.33 -10.72 -3.10
N LEU A 175 -5.71 -9.78 -3.81
CA LEU A 175 -4.62 -8.97 -3.26
C LEU A 175 -5.14 -7.88 -2.32
N ILE A 176 -4.24 -7.34 -1.49
CA ILE A 176 -4.44 -6.12 -0.73
C ILE A 176 -3.77 -4.98 -1.49
N TYR A 177 -4.53 -3.94 -1.79
CA TYR A 177 -4.02 -2.75 -2.47
C TYR A 177 -3.13 -1.92 -1.54
N ILE A 178 -1.89 -1.65 -1.92
CA ILE A 178 -1.00 -0.83 -1.10
C ILE A 178 -0.14 0.12 -1.96
N ALA A 179 0.20 1.27 -1.39
CA ALA A 179 1.12 2.20 -1.99
C ALA A 179 2.58 1.83 -1.66
N HIS A 180 3.44 1.90 -2.67
CA HIS A 180 4.88 1.88 -2.48
C HIS A 180 5.36 3.32 -2.24
N ASN A 181 5.72 3.64 -0.99
CA ASN A 181 6.02 5.01 -0.58
C ASN A 181 7.42 5.48 -1.00
N LEU A 182 7.77 5.33 -2.28
CA LEU A 182 9.08 5.72 -2.82
C LEU A 182 9.30 7.24 -2.75
N ARG A 183 8.22 8.03 -2.78
CA ARG A 183 8.25 9.49 -2.60
C ARG A 183 8.36 9.93 -1.14
N ARG A 184 8.43 8.99 -0.19
CA ARG A 184 8.61 9.28 1.24
C ARG A 184 7.54 10.23 1.79
N LEU A 185 6.27 10.01 1.42
CA LEU A 185 5.12 10.72 2.00
C LEU A 185 5.09 10.47 3.50
N ASP A 186 4.93 11.50 4.32
CA ASP A 186 4.79 11.33 5.77
C ASP A 186 3.52 10.57 6.18
N THR A 187 2.49 10.50 5.36
CA THR A 187 1.30 9.68 5.62
C THR A 187 1.46 8.24 5.14
N GLY A 188 2.57 7.88 4.50
CA GLY A 188 2.82 6.55 3.93
C GLY A 188 2.09 6.29 2.62
N SER A 189 0.81 6.67 2.55
CA SER A 189 -0.05 6.61 1.37
C SER A 189 -0.82 7.92 1.19
N LEU A 190 -1.61 8.02 0.13
CA LEU A 190 -2.49 9.15 -0.13
C LEU A 190 -3.51 9.33 1.02
N PRO A 191 -3.58 10.51 1.65
CA PRO A 191 -4.49 10.74 2.77
C PRO A 191 -5.98 10.71 2.39
N GLY A 192 -6.27 10.80 1.08
CA GLY A 192 -7.62 10.61 0.55
C GLY A 192 -8.15 9.18 0.69
N PHE A 193 -7.29 8.19 0.97
CA PHE A 193 -7.70 6.80 1.19
C PHE A 193 -8.00 6.47 2.65
N GLY A 194 -7.48 7.27 3.59
CA GLY A 194 -7.65 7.01 5.01
C GLY A 194 -6.83 7.96 5.88
N ASP A 195 -7.23 8.07 7.14
CA ASP A 195 -6.58 8.85 8.18
C ASP A 195 -5.66 7.98 9.08
N LEU A 196 -5.71 6.66 8.94
CA LEU A 196 -4.75 5.71 9.49
C LEU A 196 -3.99 5.03 8.36
N THR A 197 -2.68 4.86 8.49
CA THR A 197 -1.87 4.03 7.59
C THR A 197 -1.19 2.91 8.35
N VAL A 198 -1.29 1.70 7.81
CA VAL A 198 -0.52 0.53 8.24
C VAL A 198 0.68 0.37 7.32
N VAL A 199 1.88 0.35 7.91
CA VAL A 199 3.13 0.08 7.17
C VAL A 199 3.54 -1.36 7.41
N PHE A 200 3.60 -2.14 6.34
CA PHE A 200 3.95 -3.56 6.42
C PHE A 200 5.45 -3.77 6.60
N ASN A 201 5.80 -4.84 7.32
CA ASN A 201 7.18 -5.29 7.45
C ASN A 201 7.59 -6.00 6.16
N THR A 202 8.38 -5.31 5.33
CA THR A 202 8.85 -5.80 4.03
C THR A 202 9.41 -7.21 4.09
N SER A 203 10.24 -7.55 5.11
CA SER A 203 10.82 -8.89 5.25
C SER A 203 9.76 -10.00 5.40
N ARG A 204 8.57 -9.67 5.93
CA ARG A 204 7.47 -10.62 6.17
C ARG A 204 6.54 -10.77 4.98
N VAL A 205 6.48 -9.78 4.08
CA VAL A 205 5.55 -9.74 2.95
C VAL A 205 6.24 -9.79 1.59
N ARG A 206 7.59 -9.71 1.53
CA ARG A 206 8.38 -9.61 0.29
C ARG A 206 7.97 -10.64 -0.76
N ASN A 207 7.87 -11.90 -0.35
CA ASN A 207 7.55 -13.05 -1.21
C ASN A 207 6.05 -13.17 -1.55
N SER A 208 5.32 -12.07 -1.43
CA SER A 208 3.92 -11.93 -1.85
C SER A 208 3.63 -10.56 -2.46
N VAL A 209 4.62 -9.68 -2.60
CA VAL A 209 4.42 -8.32 -3.13
C VAL A 209 4.61 -8.32 -4.64
N VAL A 210 3.59 -7.83 -5.35
CA VAL A 210 3.63 -7.59 -6.80
C VAL A 210 3.47 -6.09 -7.07
N ILE A 211 4.16 -5.59 -8.09
CA ILE A 211 4.27 -4.14 -8.33
C ILE A 211 3.68 -3.79 -9.69
N ALA A 212 2.79 -2.82 -9.73
CA ALA A 212 2.35 -2.15 -10.94
C ALA A 212 3.00 -0.75 -11.03
N PRO A 213 3.21 -0.21 -12.24
CA PRO A 213 3.90 1.06 -12.41
C PRO A 213 3.06 2.27 -12.00
N TYR A 214 1.78 2.09 -11.71
CA TYR A 214 0.84 3.16 -11.38
C TYR A 214 -0.39 2.60 -10.68
N ASP A 215 -1.27 3.47 -10.16
CA ASP A 215 -2.59 3.10 -9.62
C ASP A 215 -3.38 2.28 -10.65
N THR A 216 -3.66 1.01 -10.33
CA THR A 216 -4.29 0.11 -11.32
C THR A 216 -5.79 0.32 -11.46
N GLY A 217 -6.45 0.95 -10.48
CA GLY A 217 -7.83 1.38 -10.60
C GLY A 217 -7.98 2.48 -11.66
N LEU A 218 -7.16 3.51 -11.57
CA LEU A 218 -7.05 4.59 -12.56
C LEU A 218 -6.61 4.05 -13.91
N TYR A 219 -5.59 3.18 -13.95
CA TYR A 219 -5.15 2.58 -15.20
C TYR A 219 -6.26 1.76 -15.88
N THR A 220 -6.97 0.94 -15.12
CA THR A 220 -8.09 0.13 -15.63
C THR A 220 -9.18 1.01 -16.23
N MET A 221 -9.60 2.06 -15.52
CA MET A 221 -10.63 2.97 -16.00
C MET A 221 -10.20 3.74 -17.25
N ASN A 222 -8.94 4.14 -17.37
CA ASN A 222 -8.49 5.00 -18.48
C ASN A 222 -7.96 4.24 -19.69
N CYS A 223 -7.39 3.05 -19.49
CA CYS A 223 -6.60 2.36 -20.51
C CYS A 223 -7.15 1.00 -20.93
N LEU A 224 -7.88 0.30 -20.06
CA LEU A 224 -8.34 -1.06 -20.35
C LEU A 224 -9.83 -1.12 -20.68
N VAL A 225 -10.63 -0.34 -19.95
CA VAL A 225 -12.10 -0.36 -20.07
C VAL A 225 -12.64 1.08 -19.94
N PRO A 226 -12.47 1.91 -20.99
CA PRO A 226 -12.86 3.31 -20.95
C PRO A 226 -14.37 3.51 -20.75
N GLU A 227 -15.19 2.47 -20.91
CA GLU A 227 -16.64 2.53 -20.66
C GLU A 227 -16.96 2.80 -19.17
N TYR A 228 -16.02 2.55 -18.26
CA TYR A 228 -16.17 2.89 -16.83
C TYR A 228 -15.76 4.32 -16.50
N LEU A 229 -15.24 5.09 -17.46
CA LEU A 229 -14.94 6.49 -17.22
C LEU A 229 -16.21 7.22 -16.84
N ILE A 230 -16.18 7.88 -15.69
CA ILE A 230 -17.16 8.91 -15.37
C ILE A 230 -17.09 9.91 -16.53
N PRO A 231 -18.20 10.24 -17.22
CA PRO A 231 -18.22 11.07 -18.44
C PRO A 231 -17.54 12.46 -18.34
N LYS A 232 -17.06 12.85 -17.16
CA LYS A 232 -16.39 14.12 -16.84
C LYS A 232 -14.92 13.97 -16.41
N ALA A 233 -14.38 12.76 -16.28
CA ALA A 233 -12.99 12.54 -15.85
C ALA A 233 -12.01 12.79 -17.02
N LYS A 234 -11.64 14.06 -17.25
CA LYS A 234 -10.60 14.43 -18.21
C LYS A 234 -9.20 14.14 -17.64
N LYS A 235 -8.73 12.89 -17.70
CA LYS A 235 -7.30 12.56 -17.43
C LYS A 235 -6.84 11.33 -18.23
N PRO A 236 -6.58 11.42 -19.54
CA PRO A 236 -6.08 10.29 -20.29
C PRO A 236 -4.62 10.07 -19.89
N LEU A 237 -4.40 9.05 -19.07
CA LEU A 237 -3.08 8.50 -18.82
C LEU A 237 -2.39 8.19 -20.16
N ASN A 238 -1.06 8.18 -20.18
CA ASN A 238 -0.32 7.68 -21.33
C ASN A 238 -0.39 6.14 -21.36
N CYS A 239 -1.50 5.60 -21.88
CA CYS A 239 -1.75 4.16 -21.92
C CYS A 239 -0.73 3.38 -22.76
N SER A 240 -0.05 4.04 -23.71
CA SER A 240 1.02 3.40 -24.49
C SER A 240 2.31 3.16 -23.71
N ALA A 241 2.48 3.81 -22.54
CA ALA A 241 3.66 3.64 -21.71
C ALA A 241 3.70 2.28 -21.00
N TRP A 242 2.56 1.59 -20.86
CA TRP A 242 2.48 0.30 -20.16
C TRP A 242 1.61 -0.71 -20.92
N THR A 243 2.10 -1.18 -22.05
CA THR A 243 1.37 -2.13 -22.92
C THR A 243 1.43 -3.58 -22.44
N SER A 244 2.42 -3.92 -21.59
CA SER A 244 2.58 -5.25 -21.03
C SER A 244 1.78 -5.39 -19.74
N ALA A 245 0.98 -6.45 -19.61
CA ALA A 245 0.34 -6.79 -18.33
C ALA A 245 1.31 -7.44 -17.33
N VAL A 246 2.61 -7.55 -17.66
CA VAL A 246 3.61 -8.06 -16.72
C VAL A 246 3.82 -7.03 -15.61
N VAL A 247 3.53 -7.47 -14.39
CA VAL A 247 3.81 -6.77 -13.14
C VAL A 247 5.17 -7.21 -12.58
N GLY A 248 5.74 -6.40 -11.71
CA GLY A 248 7.03 -6.63 -11.06
C GLY A 248 6.89 -7.32 -9.70
N THR A 249 8.04 -7.54 -9.06
CA THR A 249 8.17 -7.87 -7.63
C THR A 249 9.15 -6.89 -6.98
N LEU A 250 9.35 -6.94 -5.66
CA LEU A 250 10.39 -6.11 -5.00
C LEU A 250 11.83 -6.44 -5.42
N ASP A 251 12.05 -7.58 -6.07
CA ASP A 251 13.36 -8.00 -6.56
C ASP A 251 13.55 -7.70 -8.05
N HIS A 252 12.46 -7.64 -8.82
CA HIS A 252 12.48 -7.52 -10.27
C HIS A 252 11.38 -6.57 -10.76
N PHE A 253 11.73 -5.31 -10.99
CA PHE A 253 10.76 -4.27 -11.40
C PHE A 253 11.34 -3.23 -12.37
N ASP A 254 12.50 -3.46 -12.99
CA ASP A 254 13.14 -2.49 -13.88
C ASP A 254 12.26 -2.10 -15.07
N HIS A 255 11.50 -3.05 -15.59
CA HIS A 255 10.54 -2.84 -16.67
C HIS A 255 9.38 -1.90 -16.30
N LEU A 256 9.23 -1.55 -15.01
CA LEU A 256 8.21 -0.63 -14.51
C LEU A 256 8.73 0.79 -14.26
N ILE A 257 10.05 1.02 -14.29
CA ILE A 257 10.65 2.32 -13.99
C ILE A 257 10.20 3.37 -15.02
N LEU A 258 10.37 3.09 -16.32
CA LEU A 258 9.95 4.03 -17.37
C LEU A 258 8.42 4.19 -17.43
N PRO A 259 7.61 3.12 -17.37
CA PRO A 259 6.16 3.25 -17.25
C PRO A 259 5.72 4.12 -16.07
N ASN A 260 6.31 3.99 -14.87
CA ASN A 260 5.97 4.82 -13.72
C ASN A 260 6.25 6.32 -13.96
N LEU A 261 7.30 6.62 -14.71
CA LEU A 261 7.65 7.99 -15.10
C LEU A 261 6.81 8.53 -16.26
N GLN A 262 6.00 7.72 -16.94
CA GLN A 262 5.33 8.11 -18.20
C GLN A 262 3.82 7.99 -18.15
N VAL A 263 3.25 6.94 -17.54
CA VAL A 263 1.80 6.70 -17.44
C VAL A 263 1.02 7.92 -16.91
N PRO A 264 1.42 8.57 -15.79
CA PRO A 264 0.68 9.73 -15.29
C PRO A 264 0.82 11.01 -16.11
N TYR A 265 1.77 11.07 -17.06
CA TYR A 265 2.10 12.31 -17.76
C TYR A 265 1.61 12.27 -19.21
N ASN A 266 0.60 13.08 -19.48
CA ASN A 266 0.08 13.30 -20.83
C ASN A 266 0.13 14.80 -21.11
N ARG A 267 1.16 15.25 -21.85
CA ARG A 267 1.39 16.68 -22.11
C ARG A 267 0.16 17.40 -22.65
N SER A 268 -0.60 16.76 -23.53
CA SER A 268 -1.80 17.35 -24.14
C SER A 268 -2.93 17.59 -23.15
N PHE A 269 -2.88 16.98 -21.96
CA PHE A 269 -3.92 17.06 -20.93
C PHE A 269 -3.45 17.65 -19.61
N THR A 270 -2.28 17.26 -19.14
CA THR A 270 -1.74 17.66 -17.84
C THR A 270 -0.79 18.85 -17.93
N ASN A 271 -0.40 19.26 -19.15
CA ASN A 271 0.72 20.18 -19.41
C ASN A 271 2.03 19.78 -18.71
N GLU A 272 2.16 18.51 -18.36
CA GLU A 272 3.35 17.95 -17.73
C GLU A 272 3.90 16.80 -18.58
N THR A 273 5.15 16.48 -18.30
CA THR A 273 5.92 15.47 -19.00
C THR A 273 6.59 14.55 -17.98
N TRP A 274 7.17 13.45 -18.46
CA TRP A 274 7.98 12.57 -17.62
C TRP A 274 9.10 13.32 -16.87
N ARG A 275 9.56 14.46 -17.39
CA ARG A 275 10.59 15.31 -16.74
C ARG A 275 10.11 15.80 -15.38
N ASP A 276 8.84 16.17 -15.27
CA ASP A 276 8.24 16.64 -14.01
C ASP A 276 8.23 15.49 -13.00
N GLY A 277 7.89 14.28 -13.45
CA GLY A 277 7.97 13.08 -12.62
C GLY A 277 9.38 12.73 -12.15
N VAL A 278 10.37 12.87 -13.03
CA VAL A 278 11.79 12.71 -12.68
C VAL A 278 12.18 13.74 -11.62
N ARG A 279 11.91 15.04 -11.82
CA ARG A 279 12.27 16.08 -10.82
C ARG A 279 11.68 15.75 -9.46
N THR A 280 10.38 15.48 -9.39
CA THR A 280 9.71 15.25 -8.10
C THR A 280 10.15 13.95 -7.45
N LEU A 281 10.33 12.86 -8.22
CA LEU A 281 10.73 11.58 -7.66
C LEU A 281 12.17 11.62 -7.16
N TRP A 282 13.09 12.11 -8.00
CA TRP A 282 14.51 12.13 -7.67
C TRP A 282 14.84 13.08 -6.54
N ALA A 283 14.26 14.29 -6.53
CA ALA A 283 14.48 15.25 -5.46
C ALA A 283 14.10 14.69 -4.07
N ARG A 284 13.14 13.75 -4.01
CA ARG A 284 12.67 13.18 -2.75
C ARG A 284 13.27 11.83 -2.38
N ALA A 285 13.49 10.96 -3.36
CA ALA A 285 13.82 9.56 -3.10
C ALA A 285 15.33 9.28 -3.15
N PHE A 286 16.08 10.04 -3.93
CA PHE A 286 17.43 9.61 -4.34
C PHE A 286 18.52 10.65 -4.07
N THR A 287 18.16 11.85 -3.62
CA THR A 287 19.14 12.87 -3.20
C THR A 287 19.62 12.63 -1.77
N SER A 288 20.72 13.28 -1.41
CA SER A 288 21.23 13.39 -0.05
C SER A 288 20.44 14.38 0.83
N THR A 289 19.35 14.96 0.32
CA THR A 289 18.52 15.91 1.05
C THR A 289 17.95 15.25 2.32
N PRO A 290 18.15 15.87 3.51
CA PRO A 290 17.52 15.42 4.74
C PRO A 290 16.00 15.31 4.59
N TYR A 291 15.39 14.41 5.36
CA TYR A 291 13.94 14.15 5.23
C TYR A 291 13.12 15.42 5.47
N GLU A 292 13.50 16.20 6.46
CA GLU A 292 12.85 17.44 6.91
C GLU A 292 12.94 18.57 5.87
N ASP A 293 13.92 18.47 4.95
CA ASP A 293 14.20 19.47 3.91
C ASP A 293 13.66 19.05 2.53
N LEU A 294 12.99 17.89 2.42
CA LEU A 294 12.41 17.44 1.16
C LEU A 294 11.36 18.43 0.63
N PRO A 295 11.33 18.70 -0.69
CA PRO A 295 10.38 19.64 -1.27
C PRO A 295 8.95 19.12 -1.13
N GLY A 296 8.03 20.00 -0.74
CA GLY A 296 6.62 19.66 -0.63
C GLY A 296 6.00 19.18 -1.96
N LEU A 297 4.94 18.39 -1.85
CA LEU A 297 4.22 17.73 -2.94
C LEU A 297 2.80 18.27 -3.06
N ASN A 298 2.24 18.32 -4.26
CA ASN A 298 0.80 18.50 -4.43
C ASN A 298 0.08 17.12 -4.49
N MET A 299 -1.26 17.12 -4.47
CA MET A 299 -2.05 15.88 -4.52
C MET A 299 -1.77 15.00 -5.75
N LYS A 300 -1.44 15.63 -6.88
CA LYS A 300 -1.12 14.91 -8.11
C LYS A 300 0.22 14.19 -7.99
N ASP A 301 1.23 14.86 -7.46
CA ASP A 301 2.54 14.24 -7.20
C ASP A 301 2.42 13.07 -6.21
N MET A 302 1.60 13.22 -5.17
CA MET A 302 1.34 12.13 -4.21
C MET A 302 0.63 10.94 -4.86
N GLY A 303 -0.23 11.19 -5.85
CA GLY A 303 -0.90 10.14 -6.63
C GLY A 303 0.00 9.44 -7.64
N ASN A 304 1.23 9.92 -7.84
CA ASN A 304 2.20 9.30 -8.73
C ASN A 304 3.09 8.31 -7.95
N TYR A 305 2.56 7.13 -7.62
CA TYR A 305 3.27 6.07 -6.89
C TYR A 305 3.36 4.77 -7.70
N LEU A 306 4.26 3.87 -7.28
CA LEU A 306 4.20 2.45 -7.68
C LEU A 306 3.18 1.76 -6.79
N GLU A 307 2.24 1.03 -7.35
CA GLU A 307 1.27 0.24 -6.58
C GLU A 307 1.89 -1.13 -6.27
N ALA A 308 2.05 -1.51 -5.00
CA ALA A 308 2.88 -2.64 -4.56
C ALA A 308 2.11 -3.70 -3.78
N ASP A 309 1.02 -4.17 -4.35
CA ASP A 309 0.01 -5.01 -3.74
C ASP A 309 0.51 -6.35 -3.16
N ILE A 310 -0.20 -6.85 -2.14
CA ILE A 310 0.14 -8.10 -1.45
C ILE A 310 -0.80 -9.22 -1.87
N LEU A 311 -0.29 -10.26 -2.54
CA LEU A 311 -0.98 -11.51 -2.91
C LEU A 311 -1.17 -12.47 -1.72
N ALA A 312 -1.48 -11.95 -0.54
CA ALA A 312 -1.74 -12.73 0.66
C ALA A 312 -2.46 -11.88 1.71
N ASN A 313 -2.92 -12.52 2.78
CA ASN A 313 -3.32 -11.85 4.01
C ASN A 313 -2.16 -11.85 5.03
N PRO A 314 -1.49 -10.70 5.28
CA PRO A 314 -0.45 -10.55 6.30
C PRO A 314 -0.92 -10.96 7.69
N ARG A 315 -0.08 -11.66 8.45
CA ARG A 315 -0.40 -12.07 9.84
C ARG A 315 -0.10 -10.97 10.85
N LEU A 316 -1.06 -10.66 11.72
CA LEU A 316 -0.92 -9.67 12.78
C LEU A 316 -0.48 -10.35 14.09
N PRO A 317 0.35 -9.70 14.93
CA PRO A 317 0.88 -8.35 14.77
C PRO A 317 2.13 -8.28 13.88
N HIS A 318 2.78 -9.41 13.59
CA HIS A 318 4.16 -9.45 13.11
C HIS A 318 4.41 -8.90 11.70
N ALA A 319 3.39 -8.87 10.85
CA ALA A 319 3.52 -8.35 9.50
C ALA A 319 3.42 -6.81 9.42
N VAL A 320 3.12 -6.13 10.51
CA VAL A 320 3.10 -4.66 10.59
C VAL A 320 4.42 -4.19 11.20
N LYS A 321 5.10 -3.26 10.50
CA LYS A 321 6.33 -2.60 10.96
C LYS A 321 6.00 -1.48 11.94
N HIS A 322 5.04 -0.63 11.58
CA HIS A 322 4.52 0.46 12.40
C HIS A 322 3.18 0.94 11.83
N VAL A 323 2.51 1.82 12.56
CA VAL A 323 1.31 2.53 12.11
C VAL A 323 1.55 4.04 12.10
N ILE A 324 0.85 4.74 11.23
CA ILE A 324 0.93 6.19 11.07
C ILE A 324 -0.48 6.76 11.23
N GLY A 325 -0.69 7.66 12.18
CA GLY A 325 -1.92 8.44 12.29
C GLY A 325 -1.77 9.79 11.59
N ASN A 326 -2.81 10.22 10.88
CA ASN A 326 -2.92 11.59 10.39
C ASN A 326 -3.13 12.53 11.58
N PHE A 327 -2.10 13.32 11.93
CA PHE A 327 -2.10 14.14 13.15
C PHE A 327 -3.26 15.14 13.18
N PRO A 328 -3.48 15.97 12.14
CA PRO A 328 -4.63 16.89 12.11
C PRO A 328 -6.00 16.24 12.30
N ARG A 329 -6.21 14.98 11.85
CA ARG A 329 -7.51 14.30 11.98
C ARG A 329 -7.68 13.55 13.30
N LEU A 330 -6.62 12.90 13.77
CA LEU A 330 -6.73 11.89 14.83
C LEU A 330 -6.16 12.36 16.16
N PHE A 331 -5.13 13.22 16.18
CA PHE A 331 -4.47 13.52 17.43
C PHE A 331 -5.39 14.27 18.41
N GLY A 332 -5.48 13.78 19.65
CA GLY A 332 -6.35 14.34 20.68
C GLY A 332 -7.83 13.94 20.57
N THR A 333 -8.24 13.22 19.52
CA THR A 333 -9.61 12.71 19.36
C THR A 333 -9.81 11.35 20.06
N ASP A 334 -11.06 10.89 20.13
CA ASP A 334 -11.34 9.53 20.64
C ASP A 334 -10.75 8.44 19.75
N ASP A 335 -10.75 8.63 18.43
CA ASP A 335 -10.15 7.69 17.49
C ASP A 335 -8.63 7.69 17.58
N GLY A 336 -7.97 8.84 17.71
CA GLY A 336 -6.52 8.85 18.00
C GLY A 336 -6.17 8.14 19.30
N ARG A 337 -6.99 8.28 20.35
CA ARG A 337 -6.82 7.52 21.61
C ARG A 337 -7.05 6.02 21.42
N LYS A 338 -8.00 5.61 20.58
CA LYS A 338 -8.17 4.19 20.22
C LYS A 338 -6.92 3.69 19.50
N LEU A 339 -6.36 4.47 18.57
CA LEU A 339 -5.20 4.07 17.77
C LEU A 339 -3.99 3.86 18.66
N GLN A 340 -3.74 4.77 19.61
CA GLN A 340 -2.73 4.62 20.64
C GLN A 340 -2.91 3.32 21.43
N ARG A 341 -4.13 2.99 21.87
CA ARG A 341 -4.41 1.73 22.58
C ARG A 341 -4.14 0.50 21.72
N ILE A 342 -4.48 0.53 20.43
CA ILE A 342 -4.23 -0.58 19.51
C ILE A 342 -2.74 -0.76 19.28
N ALA A 343 -2.02 0.32 18.98
CA ALA A 343 -0.58 0.33 18.82
C ALA A 343 0.11 -0.24 20.06
N ALA A 344 -0.30 0.22 21.24
CA ALA A 344 0.16 -0.29 22.52
C ALA A 344 -0.15 -1.79 22.75
N LYS A 345 -1.37 -2.24 22.40
CA LYS A 345 -1.79 -3.65 22.54
C LYS A 345 -1.02 -4.58 21.60
N ARG A 346 -0.68 -4.10 20.40
CA ARG A 346 0.00 -4.88 19.34
C ARG A 346 1.52 -4.73 19.36
N SER A 347 2.05 -3.88 20.22
CA SER A 347 3.46 -3.48 20.23
C SER A 347 3.91 -2.91 18.88
N TRP A 348 3.05 -2.12 18.24
CA TRP A 348 3.38 -1.39 17.02
C TRP A 348 3.88 0.00 17.39
N PRO A 349 5.04 0.45 16.87
CA PRO A 349 5.37 1.86 16.89
C PRO A 349 4.27 2.67 16.21
N LEU A 350 3.94 3.83 16.79
CA LEU A 350 2.98 4.78 16.25
C LEU A 350 3.71 6.07 15.91
N PHE A 351 3.53 6.55 14.69
CA PHE A 351 4.00 7.84 14.23
C PHE A 351 2.82 8.74 13.89
N TRP A 352 3.01 10.05 14.05
CA TRP A 352 2.03 11.07 13.71
C TRP A 352 2.53 11.88 12.52
N ALA A 353 1.79 11.87 11.42
CA ALA A 353 2.09 12.61 10.20
C ALA A 353 1.45 14.00 10.25
N VAL A 354 2.25 15.05 10.08
CA VAL A 354 1.83 16.45 10.26
C VAL A 354 1.69 17.19 8.91
N GLY A 355 2.47 16.79 7.91
CA GLY A 355 2.68 17.55 6.68
C GLY A 355 1.52 17.58 5.69
N TYR A 356 0.38 16.96 5.98
CA TYR A 356 -0.83 17.07 5.15
C TYR A 356 -1.73 18.27 5.50
N GLY A 357 -1.51 18.93 6.65
CA GLY A 357 -2.36 20.04 7.10
C GLY A 357 -3.81 19.61 7.42
N ASP A 358 -4.65 20.56 7.87
CA ASP A 358 -6.05 20.30 8.26
C ASP A 358 -6.91 19.96 7.03
N PRO A 359 -7.33 18.70 6.86
CA PRO A 359 -8.08 18.28 5.69
C PRO A 359 -9.55 18.68 5.74
N GLY A 360 -10.07 19.18 6.87
CA GLY A 360 -11.43 19.72 6.98
C GLY A 360 -11.69 20.93 6.06
N LYS A 361 -10.62 21.58 5.57
CA LYS A 361 -10.69 22.62 4.53
C LYS A 361 -10.55 22.10 3.10
N HIS A 362 -10.09 20.85 2.91
CA HIS A 362 -9.66 20.32 1.61
C HIS A 362 -10.55 19.21 1.04
N ASP A 363 -11.52 18.67 1.80
CA ASP A 363 -12.50 17.69 1.31
C ASP A 363 -13.31 18.17 0.08
N LYS A 364 -13.24 19.45 -0.28
CA LYS A 364 -14.02 20.01 -1.40
C LYS A 364 -13.25 20.26 -2.69
N ASN A 365 -11.91 20.22 -2.71
CA ASN A 365 -11.15 20.53 -3.92
C ASN A 365 -9.78 19.82 -3.96
N PHE A 366 -9.73 18.63 -4.60
CA PHE A 366 -8.49 18.05 -5.14
C PHE A 366 -7.76 18.96 -6.16
N SER A 367 -8.31 20.16 -6.42
CA SER A 367 -7.85 21.19 -7.34
C SER A 367 -7.04 22.31 -6.68
N ASP A 368 -6.91 22.34 -5.34
CA ASP A 368 -6.07 23.36 -4.67
C ASP A 368 -4.57 23.03 -4.84
N PRO A 369 -3.78 23.86 -5.54
CA PRO A 369 -2.40 23.54 -5.96
C PRO A 369 -1.34 23.67 -4.86
N GLY A 370 -1.74 23.92 -3.60
CA GLY A 370 -0.82 24.03 -2.48
C GLY A 370 0.12 22.81 -2.37
N ARG A 371 1.42 23.08 -2.22
CA ARG A 371 2.40 22.04 -1.89
C ARG A 371 2.31 21.74 -0.40
N PHE A 372 2.05 20.50 -0.06
CA PHE A 372 2.09 19.95 1.29
C PHE A 372 3.53 19.54 1.61
N PRO A 373 4.09 19.89 2.78
CA PRO A 373 5.43 19.45 3.16
C PRO A 373 5.62 17.93 3.00
N SER A 374 4.62 17.16 3.44
CA SER A 374 4.58 15.69 3.36
C SER A 374 5.88 15.00 3.80
N ASN A 375 6.56 15.60 4.77
CA ASN A 375 7.88 15.20 5.23
C ASN A 375 8.07 15.46 6.72
N GLN A 376 6.98 15.41 7.49
CA GLN A 376 6.99 15.68 8.92
C GLN A 376 6.30 14.55 9.67
N ARG A 377 7.09 13.76 10.41
CA ARG A 377 6.60 12.73 11.32
C ARG A 377 7.28 12.84 12.67
N PHE A 378 6.56 12.50 13.73
CA PHE A 378 7.16 12.26 15.03
C PHE A 378 6.58 11.00 15.66
N ALA A 379 7.38 10.31 16.47
CA ALA A 379 6.95 9.12 17.19
C ALA A 379 6.00 9.52 18.35
N ASP A 380 4.96 8.73 18.58
CA ASP A 380 4.06 8.96 19.71
C ASP A 380 4.80 8.69 21.04
N PRO A 381 4.94 9.71 21.92
CA PRO A 381 5.67 9.55 23.17
C PRO A 381 5.00 8.58 24.14
N SER A 382 3.68 8.42 24.09
CA SER A 382 2.93 7.49 24.96
C SER A 382 3.18 6.02 24.61
N ILE A 383 3.58 5.75 23.35
CA ILE A 383 3.90 4.41 22.86
C ILE A 383 5.40 4.12 23.02
N ALA A 384 6.25 5.11 22.70
CA ALA A 384 7.70 4.98 22.80
C ALA A 384 8.21 4.77 24.24
N ALA A 385 7.51 5.34 25.24
CA ALA A 385 7.91 5.27 26.64
C ALA A 385 7.65 3.91 27.32
N ARG A 386 7.04 2.93 26.66
CA ARG A 386 6.81 1.60 27.26
C ARG A 386 8.07 0.75 27.03
N PRO A 387 8.89 0.48 28.06
CA PRO A 387 10.07 -0.35 27.89
C PRO A 387 9.61 -1.71 27.39
N ALA A 388 10.27 -2.24 26.34
CA ALA A 388 10.02 -3.57 25.80
C ALA A 388 10.21 -4.71 26.83
N GLY A 389 10.57 -4.39 28.07
CA GLY A 389 10.90 -5.29 29.17
C GLY A 389 10.07 -5.14 30.44
N ALA A 390 8.88 -4.53 30.43
CA ALA A 390 7.93 -4.74 31.53
C ALA A 390 7.32 -6.16 31.50
N CYS A 391 8.16 -7.19 31.33
CA CYS A 391 7.90 -8.50 31.88
C CYS A 391 7.69 -8.28 33.38
N ARG A 392 6.43 -8.33 33.82
CA ARG A 392 6.14 -8.49 35.25
C ARG A 392 6.95 -9.70 35.68
N ALA A 393 7.98 -9.48 36.49
CA ALA A 393 8.63 -10.54 37.23
C ALA A 393 7.53 -11.21 38.06
N GLY A 394 6.97 -12.28 37.51
CA GLY A 394 6.12 -13.18 38.27
C GLY A 394 6.97 -13.63 39.44
N ARG A 395 6.52 -13.32 40.66
CA ARG A 395 7.08 -13.86 41.89
C ARG A 395 6.98 -15.38 41.83
N ARG A 396 7.96 -16.05 41.21
CA ARG A 396 8.36 -17.47 41.32
C ARG A 396 9.40 -17.78 40.23
N GLY A 397 10.66 -17.52 40.54
CA GLY A 397 11.81 -18.38 40.18
C GLY A 397 12.17 -18.69 38.72
N GLY A 398 11.53 -18.14 37.69
CA GLY A 398 11.87 -18.45 36.29
C GLY A 398 12.79 -17.39 35.65
N LYS A 399 14.02 -17.76 35.27
CA LYS A 399 14.93 -16.91 34.49
C LYS A 399 14.31 -16.60 33.12
N CYS A 400 13.99 -15.33 32.85
CA CYS A 400 13.70 -14.84 31.50
C CYS A 400 15.01 -14.70 30.72
N GLN A 401 15.27 -15.60 29.79
CA GLN A 401 16.46 -15.58 28.94
C GLN A 401 16.04 -15.34 27.49
N TRP A 402 15.89 -14.06 27.08
CA TRP A 402 15.91 -13.65 25.67
C TRP A 402 16.42 -12.20 25.56
N CYS A 403 17.19 -11.94 24.49
CA CYS A 403 17.88 -10.70 24.09
C CYS A 403 19.39 -10.58 24.42
N GLN A 404 20.18 -11.52 23.90
CA GLN A 404 21.47 -11.19 23.29
C GLN A 404 21.50 -11.81 21.89
N THR A 405 21.25 -11.01 20.86
CA THR A 405 21.61 -11.35 19.47
C THR A 405 22.39 -10.18 18.91
N SER A 406 23.72 -10.34 19.02
CA SER A 406 24.77 -9.99 18.05
C SER A 406 24.53 -8.79 17.13
N THR A 407 25.23 -7.71 17.45
CA THR A 407 25.90 -6.85 16.47
C THR A 407 27.13 -7.58 15.93
N SER A 408 27.14 -7.88 14.63
CA SER A 408 28.33 -8.11 13.81
C SER A 408 27.99 -7.77 12.37
#